data_AF-A0A5E8GTG4-F1
#
_entry.id   AF-A0A5E8GTG4-F1
#
_cell.length_a   1.000
_cell.length_b   1.000
_cell.length_c   1.000
_cell.angle_alpha   90.00
_cell.angle_beta   90.00
_cell.angle_gamma   90.00
#
_symmetry.space_group_name_H-M   'P 1'
#
loop_
_entity.id
_entity.type
_entity.pdbx_description
1 polymer ?
#
loop_
_entity_poly.entity_id
_entity_poly.type
_entity_poly.pdbx_seq_one_letter_code
_entity_poly.pdbx_strand_id
1 'polypeptide(L)'
;MLRFTAIITVLVGLLLGSFSGIGAGVAQENETLTTPSLVVDLDTGAVLHAEAAGHPWYPASTAKLMTALITFQALERGDVDLSTPVILSHNAMDQSAAYAGLKVGNAMTLEDALYAVLVGSANEVAVALAETVAGTEAAFVDLMNAQADRLGLTATHFTNPNGLFDQKQTVSARDLAVLGRDLFQVYPDYRRMFRTAAVTIDDKELISYNELITRYPGTLGLKTGFVCSAGRNIVAIAERDGKRLLAVVLGATTGRERSERTAKLFDDAFAGNLTANGQALAELPNASETQPEDMRMRLCSNETAAYEAGQNRRYPMGLPGAPSYLKDPVSAPTYSFQTWFVPQPEFVPVPSAKPVQAVELMTTPQASGAKFEIVPPSKPPLPRS
;
A
#
# COMPACT_ATOMS: atom_id res chain seq x y z
N MET A 1 83.83 52.52 9.71
CA MET A 1 82.50 51.89 9.53
C MET A 1 82.69 50.64 8.69
N LEU A 2 82.03 49.55 9.10
CA LEU A 2 82.12 48.16 8.60
C LEU A 2 83.47 47.43 8.76
N ARG A 3 83.46 46.43 9.64
CA ARG A 3 84.51 45.42 9.83
C ARG A 3 84.07 44.12 9.14
N PHE A 4 84.94 43.59 8.29
CA PHE A 4 84.89 42.21 7.78
C PHE A 4 85.55 41.27 8.79
N THR A 5 84.91 40.16 9.14
CA THR A 5 85.62 38.93 9.52
C THR A 5 84.72 37.72 9.32
N ALA A 6 85.23 36.73 8.58
CA ALA A 6 84.63 35.41 8.39
C ALA A 6 84.96 34.51 9.59
N ILE A 7 83.99 33.72 10.05
CA ILE A 7 84.21 32.52 10.88
C ILE A 7 83.24 31.40 10.44
N ILE A 8 83.83 30.22 10.30
CA ILE A 8 83.30 28.93 9.85
C ILE A 8 82.68 28.17 11.05
N THR A 9 81.91 27.11 10.73
CA THR A 9 81.57 25.93 11.58
C THR A 9 80.36 26.12 12.52
N VAL A 10 79.44 25.18 12.75
CA VAL A 10 79.44 23.70 12.70
C VAL A 10 78.02 23.19 12.38
N LEU A 11 77.97 22.09 11.63
CA LEU A 11 76.84 21.21 11.35
C LEU A 11 76.38 20.47 12.65
N VAL A 12 75.12 20.58 13.04
CA VAL A 12 74.46 19.60 13.91
C VAL A 12 73.15 19.19 13.26
N GLY A 13 73.11 17.98 12.72
CA GLY A 13 71.89 17.36 12.25
C GLY A 13 71.04 16.90 13.42
N LEU A 14 69.71 16.96 13.27
CA LEU A 14 68.80 16.11 14.01
C LEU A 14 67.55 15.84 13.15
N LEU A 15 67.09 14.60 13.25
CA LEU A 15 66.13 13.91 12.41
C LEU A 15 64.83 14.70 12.14
N LEU A 16 64.45 14.80 10.87
CA LEU A 16 63.07 15.06 10.45
C LEU A 16 62.24 13.81 10.74
N GLY A 17 61.52 13.82 11.86
CA GLY A 17 60.44 12.87 12.13
C GLY A 17 59.25 13.18 11.22
N SER A 18 58.99 12.31 10.25
CA SER A 18 57.77 12.32 9.45
C SER A 18 56.58 11.97 10.33
N PHE A 19 55.85 12.98 10.81
CA PHE A 19 54.51 12.77 11.36
C PHE A 19 53.55 12.52 10.19
N SER A 20 53.38 11.25 9.84
CA SER A 20 52.24 10.79 9.05
C SER A 20 50.98 11.01 9.88
N GLY A 21 50.33 12.15 9.67
CA GLY A 21 48.97 12.38 10.14
C GLY A 21 48.04 11.36 9.48
N ILE A 22 47.64 10.35 10.25
CA ILE A 22 46.51 9.49 9.93
C ILE A 22 45.29 10.40 9.95
N GLY A 23 44.93 10.94 8.78
CA GLY A 23 43.60 11.48 8.56
C GLY A 23 42.63 10.31 8.65
N ALA A 24 42.08 10.09 9.84
CA ALA A 24 40.87 9.30 9.98
C ALA A 24 39.81 9.97 9.12
N GLY A 25 39.57 9.42 7.94
CA GLY A 25 38.41 9.76 7.13
C GLY A 25 37.20 9.50 8.01
N VAL A 26 36.58 10.57 8.48
CA VAL A 26 35.23 10.50 9.03
C VAL A 26 34.40 9.98 7.87
N ALA A 27 34.01 8.70 7.93
CA ALA A 27 33.02 8.15 7.03
C ALA A 27 31.82 9.08 7.14
N GLN A 28 31.56 9.82 6.07
CA GLN A 28 30.36 10.61 5.91
C GLN A 28 29.22 9.60 6.10
N GLU A 29 28.51 9.68 7.23
CA GLU A 29 27.29 8.92 7.42
C GLU A 29 26.36 9.35 6.28
N ASN A 30 26.29 8.53 5.22
CA ASN A 30 25.38 8.73 4.11
C ASN A 30 24.00 9.02 4.71
N GLU A 31 23.39 10.14 4.31
CA GLU A 31 22.08 10.59 4.79
C GLU A 31 21.15 9.40 4.95
N THR A 32 20.70 9.18 6.19
CA THR A 32 19.88 8.03 6.50
C THR A 32 18.51 8.28 5.91
N LEU A 33 18.20 7.59 4.81
CA LEU A 33 16.88 7.62 4.21
C LEU A 33 15.83 7.27 5.27
N THR A 34 14.93 8.22 5.53
CA THR A 34 13.80 8.01 6.43
C THR A 34 12.68 7.35 5.63
N THR A 35 12.29 6.14 6.04
CA THR A 35 11.27 5.34 5.35
C THR A 35 9.90 5.63 5.95
N PRO A 36 8.89 6.05 5.16
CA PRO A 36 7.60 6.46 5.70
C PRO A 36 6.91 5.38 6.52
N SER A 37 6.35 5.77 7.66
CA SER A 37 5.50 4.90 8.48
C SER A 37 4.37 5.66 9.17
N LEU A 38 3.26 4.97 9.40
CA LEU A 38 2.04 5.55 9.97
C LEU A 38 1.27 4.48 10.75
N VAL A 39 0.73 4.84 11.92
CA VAL A 39 -0.23 4.02 12.67
C VAL A 39 -1.45 4.87 13.00
N VAL A 40 -2.63 4.34 12.70
CA VAL A 40 -3.90 4.99 13.00
C VAL A 40 -4.83 4.04 13.73
N ASP A 41 -5.65 4.59 14.62
CA ASP A 41 -6.85 3.93 15.09
C ASP A 41 -7.85 3.86 13.94
N LEU A 42 -8.22 2.65 13.53
CA LEU A 42 -9.01 2.43 12.32
C LEU A 42 -10.40 3.06 12.43
N ASP A 43 -11.01 3.01 13.61
CA ASP A 43 -12.40 3.40 13.82
C ASP A 43 -12.53 4.91 13.94
N THR A 44 -11.71 5.52 14.79
CA THR A 44 -11.74 6.97 15.04
C THR A 44 -10.98 7.76 13.98
N GLY A 45 -10.00 7.15 13.29
CA GLY A 45 -9.08 7.85 12.40
C GLY A 45 -8.00 8.65 13.13
N ALA A 46 -7.85 8.46 14.44
CA ALA A 46 -6.81 9.14 15.23
C ALA A 46 -5.41 8.64 14.86
N VAL A 47 -4.48 9.56 14.64
CA VAL A 47 -3.08 9.25 14.33
C VAL A 47 -2.31 8.97 15.61
N LEU A 48 -1.74 7.77 15.72
CA LEU A 48 -0.96 7.31 16.88
C LEU A 48 0.56 7.43 16.65
N HIS A 49 0.99 7.32 15.39
CA HIS A 49 2.38 7.48 14.97
C HIS A 49 2.42 7.94 13.52
N ALA A 50 3.32 8.88 13.21
CA ALA A 50 3.55 9.33 11.84
C ALA A 50 5.01 9.74 11.66
N GLU A 51 5.69 9.11 10.71
CA GLU A 51 7.06 9.43 10.30
C GLU A 51 7.07 9.56 8.78
N ALA A 52 7.38 10.77 8.28
CA ALA A 52 7.33 11.09 6.85
C ALA A 52 6.04 10.62 6.15
N ALA A 53 4.90 10.60 6.87
CA ALA A 53 3.69 9.89 6.41
C ALA A 53 3.09 10.47 5.12
N GLY A 54 3.28 11.77 4.88
CA GLY A 54 2.85 12.45 3.66
C GLY A 54 3.88 12.47 2.51
N HIS A 55 5.06 11.85 2.69
CA HIS A 55 6.09 11.82 1.65
C HIS A 55 5.66 10.87 0.50
N PRO A 56 5.73 11.30 -0.76
CA PRO A 56 5.45 10.45 -1.91
C PRO A 56 6.40 9.25 -2.00
N TRP A 57 5.87 8.14 -2.49
CA TRP A 57 6.55 6.85 -2.58
C TRP A 57 6.02 6.05 -3.76
N TYR A 58 6.82 5.14 -4.31
CA TYR A 58 6.34 4.19 -5.31
C TYR A 58 5.46 3.11 -4.64
N PRO A 59 4.23 2.85 -5.11
CA PRO A 59 3.30 1.97 -4.41
C PRO A 59 3.76 0.51 -4.40
N ALA A 60 4.40 0.04 -5.48
CA ALA A 60 4.47 -1.38 -5.78
C ALA A 60 3.05 -2.00 -5.72
N SER A 61 2.93 -3.29 -5.40
CA SER A 61 1.62 -3.96 -5.35
C SER A 61 0.64 -3.47 -4.27
N THR A 62 0.93 -2.44 -3.47
CA THR A 62 -0.12 -1.79 -2.65
C THR A 62 -1.15 -1.05 -3.52
N ALA A 63 -0.80 -0.68 -4.77
CA ALA A 63 -1.75 -0.11 -5.74
C ALA A 63 -2.97 -1.01 -5.98
N LYS A 64 -2.82 -2.33 -5.81
CA LYS A 64 -3.92 -3.30 -5.93
C LYS A 64 -5.03 -3.11 -4.89
N LEU A 65 -4.80 -2.34 -3.82
CA LEU A 65 -5.87 -1.91 -2.92
C LEU A 65 -6.87 -0.99 -3.63
N MET A 66 -6.39 -0.07 -4.48
CA MET A 66 -7.27 0.77 -5.30
C MET A 66 -7.98 -0.06 -6.36
N THR A 67 -7.27 -1.01 -6.99
CA THR A 67 -7.87 -1.97 -7.93
C THR A 67 -9.01 -2.77 -7.29
N ALA A 68 -8.81 -3.26 -6.07
CA ALA A 68 -9.87 -3.94 -5.32
C ALA A 68 -11.04 -2.99 -5.00
N LEU A 69 -10.77 -1.75 -4.55
CA LEU A 69 -11.80 -0.76 -4.26
C LEU A 69 -12.70 -0.48 -5.48
N ILE A 70 -12.11 -0.18 -6.64
CA ILE A 70 -12.87 0.08 -7.87
C ILE A 70 -13.72 -1.13 -8.28
N THR A 71 -13.17 -2.33 -8.10
CA THR A 71 -13.90 -3.58 -8.39
C THR A 71 -15.08 -3.78 -7.44
N PHE A 72 -14.89 -3.52 -6.14
CA PHE A 72 -15.96 -3.61 -5.15
C PHE A 72 -17.08 -2.61 -5.44
N GLN A 73 -16.74 -1.39 -5.87
CA GLN A 73 -17.73 -0.40 -6.31
C GLN A 73 -18.50 -0.87 -7.55
N ALA A 74 -17.84 -1.56 -8.50
CA ALA A 74 -18.52 -2.13 -9.67
C ALA A 74 -19.47 -3.28 -9.29
N LEU A 75 -19.08 -4.12 -8.33
CA LEU A 75 -19.94 -5.15 -7.74
C LEU A 75 -21.16 -4.53 -7.03
N GLU A 76 -20.95 -3.48 -6.24
CA GLU A 76 -22.00 -2.75 -5.53
C GLU A 76 -23.03 -2.11 -6.48
N ARG A 77 -22.56 -1.54 -7.60
CA ARG A 77 -23.44 -0.99 -8.65
C ARG A 77 -24.15 -2.07 -9.49
N GLY A 78 -23.72 -3.33 -9.39
CA GLY A 78 -24.24 -4.43 -10.20
C GLY A 78 -23.79 -4.38 -11.66
N ASP A 79 -22.71 -3.65 -11.96
CA ASP A 79 -22.07 -3.63 -13.28
C ASP A 79 -21.45 -5.01 -13.58
N VAL A 80 -20.92 -5.65 -12.54
CA VAL A 80 -20.37 -7.01 -12.53
C VAL A 80 -20.91 -7.79 -11.34
N ASP A 81 -20.73 -9.10 -11.34
CA ASP A 81 -20.94 -9.95 -10.16
C ASP A 81 -19.75 -10.89 -9.94
N LEU A 82 -19.71 -11.56 -8.78
CA LEU A 82 -18.60 -12.45 -8.41
C LEU A 82 -18.37 -13.59 -9.41
N SER A 83 -19.39 -13.97 -10.18
CA SER A 83 -19.31 -15.02 -11.20
C SER A 83 -18.89 -14.52 -12.58
N THR A 84 -18.74 -13.20 -12.75
CA THR A 84 -18.33 -12.59 -14.02
C THR A 84 -16.99 -13.16 -14.48
N PRO A 85 -16.88 -13.71 -15.71
CA PRO A 85 -15.62 -14.21 -16.23
C PRO A 85 -14.57 -13.10 -16.38
N VAL A 86 -13.42 -13.28 -15.73
CA VAL A 86 -12.20 -12.50 -15.96
C VAL A 86 -11.29 -13.31 -16.86
N ILE A 87 -11.01 -12.79 -18.06
CA ILE A 87 -10.27 -13.49 -19.12
C ILE A 87 -8.90 -12.84 -19.28
N LEU A 88 -7.83 -13.65 -19.26
CA LEU A 88 -6.46 -13.19 -19.47
C LEU A 88 -6.25 -12.83 -20.94
N SER A 89 -6.15 -11.53 -21.22
CA SER A 89 -5.83 -10.97 -22.53
C SER A 89 -4.33 -11.06 -22.85
N HIS A 90 -3.95 -10.66 -24.07
CA HIS A 90 -2.54 -10.46 -24.42
C HIS A 90 -1.89 -9.38 -23.56
N ASN A 91 -2.56 -8.24 -23.36
CA ASN A 91 -2.06 -7.14 -22.53
C ASN A 91 -1.85 -7.57 -21.06
N ALA A 92 -2.78 -8.36 -20.52
CA ALA A 92 -2.64 -8.95 -19.20
C ALA A 92 -1.41 -9.87 -19.09
N MET A 93 -1.11 -10.65 -20.13
CA MET A 93 0.03 -11.56 -20.13
C MET A 93 1.38 -10.91 -20.47
N ASP A 94 1.38 -9.70 -21.00
CA ASP A 94 2.60 -8.93 -21.30
C ASP A 94 3.20 -8.28 -20.03
N GLN A 95 2.55 -8.42 -18.88
CA GLN A 95 3.00 -7.85 -17.62
C GLN A 95 4.25 -8.58 -17.09
N SER A 96 5.23 -7.81 -16.63
CA SER A 96 6.39 -8.37 -15.94
C SER A 96 5.97 -9.11 -14.66
N ALA A 97 6.76 -10.11 -14.26
CA ALA A 97 6.50 -10.89 -13.05
C ALA A 97 5.12 -11.62 -13.04
N ALA A 98 4.64 -12.07 -14.21
CA ALA A 98 3.48 -12.95 -14.32
C ALA A 98 3.83 -14.36 -13.79
N TYR A 99 3.52 -14.60 -12.52
CA TYR A 99 3.94 -15.81 -11.81
C TYR A 99 2.80 -16.79 -11.54
N ALA A 100 1.55 -16.54 -11.93
CA ALA A 100 0.47 -17.48 -11.67
C ALA A 100 0.51 -18.74 -12.58
N GLY A 101 1.37 -18.77 -13.60
CA GLY A 101 1.45 -19.90 -14.54
C GLY A 101 0.32 -19.92 -15.56
N LEU A 102 -0.40 -18.80 -15.68
CA LEU A 102 -1.49 -18.60 -16.61
C LEU A 102 -0.97 -18.27 -18.02
N LYS A 103 -1.84 -18.37 -19.01
CA LYS A 103 -1.63 -18.01 -20.41
C LYS A 103 -2.83 -17.22 -20.93
N VAL A 104 -2.63 -16.58 -22.07
CA VAL A 104 -3.68 -15.91 -22.82
C VAL A 104 -4.86 -16.87 -23.04
N GLY A 105 -6.07 -16.40 -22.76
CA GLY A 105 -7.30 -17.17 -22.84
C GLY A 105 -7.64 -18.01 -21.60
N ASN A 106 -6.77 -18.11 -20.58
CA ASN A 106 -7.23 -18.58 -19.27
C ASN A 106 -8.32 -17.64 -18.74
N ALA A 107 -9.29 -18.20 -18.04
CA ALA A 107 -10.37 -17.47 -17.42
C ALA A 107 -10.65 -17.99 -16.02
N MET A 108 -11.13 -17.10 -15.16
CA MET A 108 -11.52 -17.37 -13.78
C MET A 108 -12.73 -16.51 -13.41
N THR A 109 -13.40 -16.82 -12.32
CA THR A 109 -14.47 -15.93 -11.83
C THR A 109 -13.87 -14.63 -11.28
N LEU A 110 -14.65 -13.56 -11.20
CA LEU A 110 -14.20 -12.30 -10.60
C LEU A 110 -13.80 -12.50 -9.13
N GLU A 111 -14.50 -13.35 -8.39
CA GLU A 111 -14.09 -13.75 -7.03
C GLU A 111 -12.69 -14.37 -7.00
N ASP A 112 -12.44 -15.35 -7.88
CA ASP A 112 -11.14 -16.00 -7.99
C ASP A 112 -10.03 -15.01 -8.40
N ALA A 113 -10.35 -14.09 -9.31
CA ALA A 113 -9.45 -13.03 -9.73
C ALA A 113 -9.08 -12.11 -8.56
N LEU A 114 -10.04 -11.74 -7.72
CA LEU A 114 -9.79 -10.97 -6.49
C LEU A 114 -8.88 -11.73 -5.53
N TYR A 115 -9.07 -13.04 -5.35
CA TYR A 115 -8.16 -13.86 -4.54
C TYR A 115 -6.74 -13.90 -5.13
N ALA A 116 -6.59 -14.09 -6.44
CA ALA A 116 -5.29 -14.08 -7.11
C ALA A 116 -4.57 -12.72 -6.97
N VAL A 117 -5.31 -11.61 -7.05
CA VAL A 117 -4.79 -10.23 -6.93
C VAL A 117 -4.43 -9.88 -5.49
N LEU A 118 -5.29 -10.20 -4.52
CA LEU A 118 -5.11 -9.79 -3.13
C LEU A 118 -4.16 -10.71 -2.36
N VAL A 119 -4.22 -12.02 -2.62
CA VAL A 119 -3.40 -13.04 -1.93
C VAL A 119 -2.10 -13.27 -2.68
N GLY A 120 -2.20 -13.74 -3.93
CA GLY A 120 -1.05 -14.08 -4.77
C GLY A 120 -0.33 -12.87 -5.37
N SER A 121 -0.95 -11.68 -5.32
CA SER A 121 -0.42 -10.45 -5.91
C SER A 121 -0.16 -10.52 -7.42
N ALA A 122 -0.91 -11.37 -8.14
CA ALA A 122 -0.75 -11.58 -9.58
C ALA A 122 -0.97 -10.28 -10.39
N ASN A 123 0.00 -9.92 -11.23
CA ASN A 123 -0.01 -8.66 -12.00
C ASN A 123 -0.90 -8.78 -13.24
N GLU A 124 -0.79 -9.92 -13.90
CA GLU A 124 -1.56 -10.32 -15.07
C GLU A 124 -3.06 -10.33 -14.76
N VAL A 125 -3.44 -10.89 -13.61
CA VAL A 125 -4.84 -10.94 -13.19
C VAL A 125 -5.36 -9.54 -12.82
N ALA A 126 -4.53 -8.66 -12.27
CA ALA A 126 -4.94 -7.28 -11.98
C ALA A 126 -5.26 -6.47 -13.25
N VAL A 127 -4.51 -6.70 -14.35
CA VAL A 127 -4.81 -6.08 -15.65
C VAL A 127 -6.06 -6.69 -16.28
N ALA A 128 -6.19 -8.02 -16.28
CA ALA A 128 -7.39 -8.68 -16.81
C ALA A 128 -8.66 -8.26 -16.04
N LEU A 129 -8.57 -8.11 -14.72
CA LEU A 129 -9.66 -7.61 -13.89
C LEU A 129 -9.99 -6.15 -14.23
N ALA A 130 -8.98 -5.30 -14.46
CA ALA A 130 -9.19 -3.92 -14.89
C ALA A 130 -9.90 -3.83 -16.26
N GLU A 131 -9.47 -4.63 -17.22
CA GLU A 131 -10.10 -4.76 -18.54
C GLU A 131 -11.53 -5.29 -18.43
N THR A 132 -11.80 -6.24 -17.54
CA THR A 132 -13.15 -6.78 -17.31
C THR A 132 -14.09 -5.73 -16.72
N VAL A 133 -13.61 -4.92 -15.76
CA VAL A 133 -14.44 -3.94 -15.04
C VAL A 133 -14.66 -2.66 -15.84
N ALA A 134 -13.65 -2.17 -16.57
CA ALA A 134 -13.71 -0.87 -17.24
C ALA A 134 -13.58 -0.94 -18.77
N GLY A 135 -13.53 -2.15 -19.34
CA GLY A 135 -13.33 -2.40 -20.77
C GLY A 135 -11.88 -2.25 -21.24
N THR A 136 -11.10 -1.33 -20.65
CA THR A 136 -9.67 -1.16 -20.94
C THR A 136 -8.89 -0.81 -19.69
N GLU A 137 -7.59 -1.12 -19.67
CA GLU A 137 -6.69 -0.71 -18.58
C GLU A 137 -6.65 0.81 -18.40
N ALA A 138 -6.61 1.57 -19.50
CA ALA A 138 -6.59 3.04 -19.45
C ALA A 138 -7.85 3.61 -18.78
N ALA A 139 -9.04 3.14 -19.16
CA ALA A 139 -10.30 3.56 -18.53
C ALA A 139 -10.34 3.17 -17.05
N PHE A 140 -9.75 2.03 -16.68
CA PHE A 140 -9.65 1.64 -15.28
C PHE A 140 -8.73 2.57 -14.48
N VAL A 141 -7.58 2.95 -15.05
CA VAL A 141 -6.65 3.91 -14.44
C VAL A 141 -7.31 5.28 -14.24
N ASP A 142 -8.16 5.72 -15.18
CA ASP A 142 -8.97 6.93 -14.99
C ASP A 142 -9.91 6.81 -13.78
N LEU A 143 -10.55 5.65 -13.59
CA LEU A 143 -11.37 5.38 -12.40
C LEU A 143 -10.53 5.38 -11.11
N MET A 144 -9.34 4.78 -11.13
CA MET A 144 -8.43 4.76 -9.98
C MET A 144 -8.06 6.19 -9.55
N ASN A 145 -7.71 7.06 -10.50
CA ASN A 145 -7.34 8.44 -10.21
C ASN A 145 -8.54 9.29 -9.81
N ALA A 146 -9.71 9.11 -10.45
CA ALA A 146 -10.93 9.79 -10.03
C ALA A 146 -11.35 9.40 -8.60
N GLN A 147 -11.13 8.14 -8.20
CA GLN A 147 -11.37 7.70 -6.83
C GLN A 147 -10.32 8.23 -5.85
N ALA A 148 -9.05 8.34 -6.27
CA ALA A 148 -8.02 9.00 -5.47
C ALA A 148 -8.40 10.46 -5.16
N ASP A 149 -8.90 11.21 -6.14
CA ASP A 149 -9.40 12.57 -5.95
C ASP A 149 -10.58 12.63 -4.98
N ARG A 150 -11.56 11.72 -5.14
CA ARG A 150 -12.74 11.65 -4.25
C ARG A 150 -12.38 11.37 -2.79
N LEU A 151 -11.36 10.55 -2.57
CA LEU A 151 -10.84 10.23 -1.23
C LEU A 151 -9.86 11.29 -0.71
N GLY A 152 -9.53 12.32 -1.51
CA GLY A 152 -8.57 13.35 -1.16
C GLY A 152 -7.14 12.81 -1.00
N LEU A 153 -6.73 11.85 -1.85
CA LEU A 153 -5.40 11.25 -1.85
C LEU A 153 -4.40 12.14 -2.61
N THR A 154 -4.01 13.27 -2.02
CA THR A 154 -3.30 14.36 -2.70
C THR A 154 -1.81 14.10 -3.01
N ALA A 155 -1.26 12.94 -2.63
CA ALA A 155 0.07 12.48 -3.03
C ALA A 155 0.02 11.21 -3.90
N THR A 156 -1.18 10.85 -4.37
CA THR A 156 -1.42 9.61 -5.08
C THR A 156 -1.74 9.84 -6.55
N HIS A 157 -1.04 9.12 -7.41
CA HIS A 157 -1.35 9.01 -8.83
C HIS A 157 -1.06 7.59 -9.29
N PHE A 158 -2.01 6.96 -9.97
CA PHE A 158 -1.87 5.62 -10.53
C PHE A 158 -1.67 5.69 -12.03
N THR A 159 -0.80 4.83 -12.56
CA THR A 159 -0.62 4.66 -14.03
C THR A 159 -0.94 3.25 -14.51
N ASN A 160 -1.14 2.31 -13.60
CA ASN A 160 -1.49 0.92 -13.89
C ASN A 160 -2.23 0.28 -12.68
N PRO A 161 -2.99 -0.81 -12.88
CA PRO A 161 -3.77 -1.45 -11.81
C PRO A 161 -2.96 -2.40 -10.93
N ASN A 162 -1.70 -2.68 -11.29
CA ASN A 162 -0.90 -3.71 -10.63
C ASN A 162 0.21 -3.14 -9.73
N GLY A 163 0.57 -1.88 -9.90
CA GLY A 163 1.63 -1.20 -9.15
C GLY A 163 3.04 -1.46 -9.67
N LEU A 164 3.19 -1.95 -10.90
CA LEU A 164 4.50 -2.02 -11.55
C LEU A 164 5.09 -0.61 -11.69
N PHE A 165 6.42 -0.54 -11.73
CA PHE A 165 7.13 0.73 -11.67
C PHE A 165 6.82 1.63 -12.88
N ASP A 166 6.43 2.86 -12.56
CA ASP A 166 6.33 4.00 -13.46
C ASP A 166 6.75 5.22 -12.64
N GLN A 167 7.57 6.11 -13.21
CA GLN A 167 8.05 7.31 -12.52
C GLN A 167 6.93 8.28 -12.15
N LYS A 168 5.81 8.25 -12.86
CA LYS A 168 4.64 9.09 -12.57
C LYS A 168 3.75 8.50 -11.47
N GLN A 169 3.89 7.21 -11.16
CA GLN A 169 3.02 6.53 -10.22
C GLN A 169 3.50 6.75 -8.77
N THR A 170 2.64 7.32 -7.93
CA THR A 170 2.97 7.69 -6.55
C THR A 170 1.85 7.37 -5.58
N VAL A 171 2.19 7.20 -4.31
CA VAL A 171 1.29 7.15 -3.14
C VAL A 171 1.99 7.78 -1.95
N SER A 172 1.31 8.00 -0.83
CA SER A 172 1.94 8.26 0.48
C SER A 172 1.45 7.27 1.54
N ALA A 173 2.12 7.20 2.70
CA ALA A 173 1.66 6.36 3.79
C ALA A 173 0.29 6.84 4.32
N ARG A 174 0.10 8.17 4.37
CA ARG A 174 -1.18 8.82 4.68
C ARG A 174 -2.27 8.38 3.72
N ASP A 175 -2.02 8.47 2.42
CA ASP A 175 -3.04 8.15 1.41
C ASP A 175 -3.38 6.65 1.39
N LEU A 176 -2.38 5.77 1.56
CA LEU A 176 -2.62 4.34 1.70
C LEU A 176 -3.40 4.00 2.98
N ALA A 177 -3.22 4.75 4.07
CA ALA A 177 -4.02 4.57 5.28
C ALA A 177 -5.47 5.01 5.08
N VAL A 178 -5.72 6.11 4.36
CA VAL A 178 -7.08 6.55 3.99
C VAL A 178 -7.74 5.48 3.13
N LEU A 179 -7.07 5.04 2.07
CA LEU A 179 -7.57 3.99 1.16
C LEU A 179 -7.83 2.67 1.90
N GLY A 180 -6.88 2.22 2.73
CA GLY A 180 -7.01 0.99 3.49
C GLY A 180 -8.15 1.03 4.51
N ARG A 181 -8.36 2.19 5.16
CA ARG A 181 -9.47 2.41 6.09
C ARG A 181 -10.81 2.39 5.37
N ASP A 182 -10.95 3.15 4.29
CA ASP A 182 -12.18 3.24 3.50
C ASP A 182 -12.59 1.86 2.97
N LEU A 183 -11.66 1.19 2.27
CA LEU A 183 -11.87 -0.15 1.73
C LEU A 183 -12.31 -1.14 2.83
N PHE A 184 -11.63 -1.13 3.98
CA PHE A 184 -11.91 -2.08 5.04
C PHE A 184 -13.24 -1.79 5.74
N GLN A 185 -13.60 -0.52 5.93
CA GLN A 185 -14.84 -0.14 6.62
C GLN A 185 -16.07 -0.33 5.74
N VAL A 186 -16.01 0.08 4.47
CA VAL A 186 -17.15 0.09 3.55
C VAL A 186 -17.49 -1.30 3.03
N TYR A 187 -16.50 -2.18 2.84
CA TYR A 187 -16.70 -3.50 2.22
C TYR A 187 -16.38 -4.68 3.14
N PRO A 188 -17.20 -4.92 4.20
CA PRO A 188 -16.97 -5.98 5.16
C PRO A 188 -16.97 -7.39 4.56
N ASP A 189 -17.75 -7.62 3.51
CA ASP A 189 -17.95 -8.94 2.90
C ASP A 189 -16.67 -9.50 2.26
N TYR A 190 -15.78 -8.62 1.78
CA TYR A 190 -14.53 -9.02 1.13
C TYR A 190 -13.34 -9.11 2.10
N ARG A 191 -13.53 -8.77 3.39
CA ARG A 191 -12.46 -8.83 4.41
C ARG A 191 -11.79 -10.21 4.52
N ARG A 192 -12.53 -11.28 4.20
CA ARG A 192 -12.00 -12.66 4.20
C ARG A 192 -10.82 -12.85 3.24
N MET A 193 -10.80 -12.15 2.11
CA MET A 193 -9.75 -12.29 1.09
C MET A 193 -8.40 -11.77 1.62
N PHE A 194 -8.42 -10.68 2.40
CA PHE A 194 -7.22 -10.05 2.94
C PHE A 194 -6.52 -10.86 4.03
N ARG A 195 -7.24 -11.77 4.71
CA ARG A 195 -6.67 -12.67 5.72
C ARG A 195 -6.26 -14.04 5.18
N THR A 196 -6.41 -14.28 3.88
CA THR A 196 -6.03 -15.55 3.25
C THR A 196 -4.51 -15.63 3.10
N ALA A 197 -3.93 -16.73 3.58
CA ALA A 197 -2.48 -16.92 3.61
C ALA A 197 -1.91 -17.47 2.30
N ALA A 198 -2.70 -18.22 1.53
CA ALA A 198 -2.28 -18.76 0.24
C ALA A 198 -3.48 -18.94 -0.69
N VAL A 199 -3.23 -18.78 -1.99
CA VAL A 199 -4.17 -19.11 -3.05
C VAL A 199 -3.55 -20.12 -4.01
N THR A 200 -4.25 -21.22 -4.29
CA THR A 200 -3.83 -22.22 -5.27
C THR A 200 -4.64 -22.05 -6.55
N ILE A 201 -3.95 -21.75 -7.64
CA ILE A 201 -4.52 -21.54 -8.97
C ILE A 201 -4.12 -22.72 -9.83
N ASP A 202 -5.11 -23.50 -10.29
CA ASP A 202 -4.88 -24.81 -10.88
C ASP A 202 -4.11 -25.71 -9.89
N ASP A 203 -2.81 -25.91 -10.09
CA ASP A 203 -1.93 -26.65 -9.18
C ASP A 203 -0.80 -25.79 -8.58
N LYS A 204 -0.83 -24.47 -8.84
CA LYS A 204 0.23 -23.55 -8.41
C LYS A 204 -0.20 -22.75 -7.20
N GLU A 205 0.47 -23.00 -6.08
CA GLU A 205 0.27 -22.22 -4.85
C GLU A 205 1.04 -20.89 -4.90
N LEU A 206 0.33 -19.81 -4.59
CA LEU A 206 0.87 -18.48 -4.37
C LEU A 206 0.64 -18.10 -2.91
N ILE A 207 1.73 -17.99 -2.16
CA ILE A 207 1.70 -17.63 -0.73
C ILE A 207 1.70 -16.11 -0.61
N SER A 208 0.82 -15.60 0.26
CA SER A 208 0.79 -14.18 0.61
C SER A 208 2.12 -13.75 1.22
N TYR A 209 2.69 -12.67 0.69
CA TYR A 209 3.88 -12.05 1.26
C TYR A 209 3.61 -11.35 2.60
N ASN A 210 2.36 -11.24 3.06
CA ASN A 210 2.01 -10.66 4.35
C ASN A 210 2.18 -11.68 5.48
N GLU A 211 3.40 -11.78 6.01
CA GLU A 211 3.75 -12.72 7.08
C GLU A 211 2.96 -12.50 8.38
N LEU A 212 2.40 -11.32 8.60
CA LEU A 212 1.61 -11.04 9.81
C LEU A 212 0.36 -11.93 9.87
N ILE A 213 -0.21 -12.31 8.72
CA ILE A 213 -1.40 -13.17 8.64
C ILE A 213 -1.18 -14.50 9.36
N THR A 214 0.05 -15.04 9.31
CA THR A 214 0.39 -16.34 9.89
C THR A 214 1.31 -16.25 11.10
N ARG A 215 1.74 -15.04 11.50
CA ARG A 215 2.72 -14.84 12.58
C ARG A 215 2.38 -13.77 13.61
N TYR A 216 1.29 -13.02 13.42
CA TYR A 216 0.87 -11.94 14.32
C TYR A 216 -0.63 -12.08 14.65
N PRO A 217 -0.98 -12.51 15.87
CA PRO A 217 -2.37 -12.72 16.29
C PRO A 217 -3.21 -11.47 16.12
N GLY A 218 -4.43 -11.64 15.60
CA GLY A 218 -5.37 -10.55 15.34
C GLY A 218 -5.18 -9.86 13.98
N THR A 219 -4.26 -10.31 13.12
CA THR A 219 -4.09 -9.74 11.78
C THR A 219 -5.32 -9.96 10.90
N LEU A 220 -5.79 -8.89 10.26
CA LEU A 220 -6.97 -8.89 9.38
C LEU A 220 -6.64 -8.58 7.90
N GLY A 221 -5.36 -8.33 7.57
CA GLY A 221 -4.94 -7.95 6.22
C GLY A 221 -3.74 -6.99 6.19
N LEU A 222 -3.53 -6.21 5.12
CA LEU A 222 -4.23 -6.23 3.83
C LEU A 222 -3.31 -6.58 2.69
N LYS A 223 -2.35 -5.71 2.37
CA LYS A 223 -1.56 -5.84 1.14
C LYS A 223 -0.14 -5.37 1.32
N THR A 224 0.77 -6.19 0.80
CA THR A 224 2.20 -5.88 0.66
C THR A 224 2.53 -5.50 -0.77
N GLY A 225 3.67 -4.82 -0.96
CA GLY A 225 4.20 -4.51 -2.27
C GLY A 225 5.73 -4.56 -2.29
N PHE A 226 6.30 -4.99 -3.41
CA PHE A 226 7.73 -4.91 -3.66
C PHE A 226 7.99 -4.69 -5.14
N VAL A 227 8.77 -3.65 -5.44
CA VAL A 227 9.58 -3.51 -6.64
C VAL A 227 10.90 -2.87 -6.20
N CYS A 228 11.98 -3.08 -6.95
CA CYS A 228 13.30 -2.57 -6.58
C CYS A 228 13.32 -1.06 -6.27
N SER A 229 12.53 -0.26 -7.00
CA SER A 229 12.41 1.19 -6.82
C SER A 229 11.61 1.59 -5.58
N ALA A 230 10.70 0.75 -5.10
CA ALA A 230 9.84 1.04 -3.95
C ALA A 230 10.39 0.50 -2.63
N GLY A 231 11.27 -0.51 -2.68
CA GLY A 231 11.50 -1.36 -1.51
C GLY A 231 10.25 -2.13 -1.11
N ARG A 232 10.19 -2.57 0.15
CA ARG A 232 9.14 -3.46 0.63
C ARG A 232 8.12 -2.68 1.44
N ASN A 233 6.92 -2.57 0.88
CA ASN A 233 5.78 -1.82 1.41
C ASN A 233 4.76 -2.77 2.05
N ILE A 234 4.02 -2.29 3.04
CA ILE A 234 2.85 -2.96 3.62
C ILE A 234 1.81 -1.96 4.11
N VAL A 235 0.54 -2.30 3.89
CA VAL A 235 -0.62 -1.78 4.61
C VAL A 235 -1.24 -2.96 5.36
N ALA A 236 -1.27 -2.89 6.68
CA ALA A 236 -1.77 -3.95 7.55
C ALA A 236 -2.86 -3.44 8.49
N ILE A 237 -3.77 -4.33 8.86
CA ILE A 237 -4.72 -4.11 9.96
C ILE A 237 -4.58 -5.25 10.96
N ALA A 238 -4.61 -4.90 12.24
CA ALA A 238 -4.70 -5.86 13.33
C ALA A 238 -5.77 -5.44 14.35
N GLU A 239 -6.34 -6.41 15.06
CA GLU A 239 -7.34 -6.21 16.10
C GLU A 239 -6.94 -6.92 17.40
N ARG A 240 -7.09 -6.23 18.53
CA ARG A 240 -7.00 -6.80 19.88
C ARG A 240 -8.05 -6.16 20.77
N ASP A 241 -8.79 -6.98 21.51
CA ASP A 241 -9.81 -6.54 22.48
C ASP A 241 -10.81 -5.51 21.90
N GLY A 242 -11.21 -5.70 20.64
CA GLY A 242 -12.13 -4.82 19.91
C GLY A 242 -11.52 -3.53 19.37
N LYS A 243 -10.25 -3.22 19.68
CA LYS A 243 -9.51 -2.10 19.09
C LYS A 243 -8.86 -2.54 17.78
N ARG A 244 -9.16 -1.82 16.69
CA ARG A 244 -8.58 -2.05 15.37
C ARG A 244 -7.58 -0.97 15.02
N LEU A 245 -6.39 -1.38 14.61
CA LEU A 245 -5.31 -0.50 14.20
C LEU A 245 -4.94 -0.76 12.75
N LEU A 246 -4.63 0.29 12.01
CA LEU A 246 -4.04 0.22 10.68
C LEU A 246 -2.61 0.76 10.75
N ALA A 247 -1.66 0.02 10.18
CA ALA A 247 -0.28 0.43 10.04
C ALA A 247 0.15 0.43 8.57
N VAL A 248 0.94 1.43 8.19
CA VAL A 248 1.61 1.53 6.90
C VAL A 248 3.11 1.63 7.14
N VAL A 249 3.90 0.82 6.43
CA VAL A 249 5.38 0.92 6.39
C VAL A 249 5.81 0.83 4.94
N LEU A 250 6.56 1.81 4.47
CA LEU A 250 7.05 1.89 3.08
C LEU A 250 8.58 1.75 3.05
N GLY A 251 9.13 1.24 1.95
CA GLY A 251 10.57 1.31 1.70
C GLY A 251 11.47 0.41 2.54
N ALA A 252 10.93 -0.60 3.23
CA ALA A 252 11.76 -1.50 4.03
C ALA A 252 12.71 -2.35 3.15
N THR A 253 13.86 -2.69 3.70
CA THR A 253 14.97 -3.32 2.96
C THR A 253 14.73 -4.79 2.73
N THR A 254 14.14 -5.51 3.70
CA THR A 254 13.87 -6.95 3.62
C THR A 254 12.44 -7.28 4.05
N GLY A 255 11.95 -8.49 3.71
CA GLY A 255 10.61 -8.93 4.12
C GLY A 255 10.52 -8.98 5.64
N ARG A 256 11.57 -9.54 6.27
CA ARG A 256 11.79 -9.53 7.71
C ARG A 256 11.67 -8.12 8.30
N GLU A 257 12.47 -7.17 7.80
CA GLU A 257 12.46 -5.80 8.32
C GLU A 257 11.06 -5.18 8.26
N ARG A 258 10.39 -5.29 7.10
CA ARG A 258 9.03 -4.78 6.89
C ARG A 258 8.05 -5.36 7.89
N SER A 259 8.01 -6.69 8.01
CA SER A 259 7.05 -7.41 8.83
C SER A 259 7.31 -7.15 10.33
N GLU A 260 8.57 -7.20 10.77
CA GLU A 260 8.97 -6.96 12.16
C GLU A 260 8.73 -5.50 12.60
N ARG A 261 9.03 -4.52 11.74
CA ARG A 261 8.73 -3.11 12.01
C ARG A 261 7.22 -2.89 12.18
N THR A 262 6.42 -3.52 11.32
CA THR A 262 4.94 -3.40 11.38
C THR A 262 4.38 -4.04 12.65
N ALA A 263 4.84 -5.25 12.99
CA ALA A 263 4.42 -5.94 14.21
C ALA A 263 4.81 -5.17 15.49
N LYS A 264 6.04 -4.60 15.52
CA LYS A 264 6.46 -3.73 16.62
C LYS A 264 5.57 -2.49 16.76
N LEU A 265 5.24 -1.82 15.65
CA LEU A 265 4.35 -0.65 15.66
C LEU A 265 2.97 -0.99 16.22
N PHE A 266 2.42 -2.15 15.86
CA PHE A 266 1.17 -2.61 16.46
C PHE A 266 1.31 -2.92 17.95
N ASP A 267 2.37 -3.62 18.37
CA ASP A 267 2.59 -3.92 19.79
C ASP A 267 2.73 -2.64 20.64
N ASP A 268 3.50 -1.66 20.16
CA ASP A 268 3.64 -0.38 20.85
C ASP A 268 2.29 0.36 20.93
N ALA A 269 1.48 0.34 19.87
CA ALA A 269 0.16 0.98 19.85
C ALA A 269 -0.87 0.28 20.75
N PHE A 270 -0.88 -1.06 20.78
CA PHE A 270 -1.78 -1.83 21.64
C PHE A 270 -1.37 -1.75 23.12
N ALA A 271 -0.08 -1.63 23.41
CA ALA A 271 0.43 -1.40 24.76
C ALA A 271 0.21 0.04 25.26
N GLY A 272 -0.26 0.95 24.40
CA GLY A 272 -0.45 2.36 24.74
C GLY A 272 0.85 3.19 24.73
N ASN A 273 1.94 2.66 24.18
CA ASN A 273 3.21 3.37 24.02
C ASN A 273 3.17 4.40 22.88
N LEU A 274 2.25 4.23 21.91
CA LEU A 274 1.95 5.23 20.89
C LEU A 274 0.68 5.99 21.29
N THR A 275 0.83 7.28 21.59
CA THR A 275 -0.28 8.14 22.03
C THR A 275 -0.80 8.97 20.87
N ALA A 276 -2.12 9.12 20.77
CA ALA A 276 -2.72 9.98 19.76
C ALA A 276 -2.15 11.40 19.85
N ASN A 277 -1.62 11.91 18.74
CA ASN A 277 -0.98 13.23 18.70
C ASN A 277 -2.00 14.38 18.54
N GLY A 278 -3.30 14.06 18.61
CA GLY A 278 -4.41 15.01 18.41
C GLY A 278 -4.76 15.29 16.94
N GLN A 279 -4.04 14.69 15.98
CA GLN A 279 -4.33 14.87 14.55
C GLN A 279 -5.23 13.73 14.04
N ALA A 280 -6.20 14.09 13.20
CA ALA A 280 -6.96 13.12 12.44
C ALA A 280 -6.21 12.74 11.15
N LEU A 281 -6.39 11.49 10.69
CA LEU A 281 -5.79 10.99 9.45
C LEU A 281 -6.11 11.88 8.23
N ALA A 282 -7.34 12.40 8.16
CA ALA A 282 -7.76 13.27 7.07
C ALA A 282 -6.97 14.60 7.02
N GLU A 283 -6.47 15.05 8.16
CA GLU A 283 -5.77 16.34 8.35
C GLU A 283 -4.25 16.24 8.17
N LEU A 284 -3.69 15.02 8.08
CA LEU A 284 -2.26 14.85 7.86
C LEU A 284 -1.85 15.42 6.49
N PRO A 285 -0.86 16.33 6.44
CA PRO A 285 -0.44 16.94 5.20
C PRO A 285 0.37 15.97 4.33
N ASN A 286 0.16 16.04 3.03
CA ASN A 286 1.04 15.42 2.03
C ASN A 286 2.14 16.42 1.61
N ALA A 287 3.33 15.90 1.32
CA ALA A 287 4.48 16.66 0.82
C ALA A 287 4.55 16.54 -0.71
N SER A 288 3.50 16.98 -1.42
CA SER A 288 3.28 16.72 -2.85
C SER A 288 4.34 17.32 -3.79
N GLU A 289 5.22 18.19 -3.30
CA GLU A 289 6.33 18.77 -4.08
C GLU A 289 7.60 17.89 -4.07
N THR A 290 7.65 16.86 -3.22
CA THR A 290 8.80 15.95 -3.13
C THR A 290 8.64 14.75 -4.06
N GLN A 291 9.74 14.25 -4.61
CA GLN A 291 9.71 13.06 -5.46
C GLN A 291 9.92 11.79 -4.63
N PRO A 292 9.31 10.66 -5.03
CA PRO A 292 9.61 9.37 -4.42
C PRO A 292 11.10 9.03 -4.55
N GLU A 293 11.67 8.52 -3.47
CA GLU A 293 13.02 7.97 -3.51
C GLU A 293 13.06 6.69 -4.36
N ASP A 294 14.03 6.59 -5.28
CA ASP A 294 14.27 5.38 -6.05
C ASP A 294 15.24 4.43 -5.34
N MET A 295 14.70 3.35 -4.80
CA MET A 295 15.45 2.35 -4.03
C MET A 295 16.30 1.39 -4.87
N ARG A 296 16.29 1.48 -6.22
CA ARG A 296 16.98 0.50 -7.09
C ARG A 296 18.46 0.37 -6.80
N MET A 297 19.17 1.50 -6.61
CA MET A 297 20.59 1.46 -6.26
C MET A 297 20.82 0.78 -4.92
N ARG A 298 19.90 0.93 -3.95
CA ARG A 298 20.06 0.35 -2.62
C ARG A 298 19.67 -1.12 -2.53
N LEU A 299 18.77 -1.60 -3.39
CA LEU A 299 18.14 -2.91 -3.25
C LEU A 299 18.44 -3.88 -4.38
N CYS A 300 18.77 -3.37 -5.57
CA CYS A 300 18.96 -4.17 -6.77
C CYS A 300 20.22 -3.75 -7.53
N SER A 301 21.30 -3.50 -6.79
CA SER A 301 22.63 -3.20 -7.33
C SER A 301 23.72 -3.95 -6.54
N ASN A 302 24.98 -3.66 -6.84
CA ASN A 302 26.12 -4.13 -6.05
C ASN A 302 26.21 -3.50 -4.64
N GLU A 303 25.45 -2.43 -4.36
CA GLU A 303 25.40 -1.78 -3.04
C GLU A 303 24.47 -2.50 -2.04
N THR A 304 23.62 -3.42 -2.52
CA THR A 304 22.56 -4.05 -1.71
C THR A 304 23.06 -4.67 -0.42
N ALA A 305 24.15 -5.44 -0.47
CA ALA A 305 24.66 -6.14 0.70
C ALA A 305 25.13 -5.16 1.80
N ALA A 306 25.79 -4.07 1.42
CA ALA A 306 26.26 -3.04 2.36
C ALA A 306 25.09 -2.26 2.96
N TYR A 307 24.10 -1.89 2.12
CA TYR A 307 22.89 -1.23 2.57
C TYR A 307 22.09 -2.11 3.53
N GLU A 308 21.86 -3.38 3.19
CA GLU A 308 21.16 -4.33 4.06
C GLU A 308 21.91 -4.56 5.38
N ALA A 309 23.24 -4.65 5.38
CA ALA A 309 24.00 -4.77 6.61
C ALA A 309 23.82 -3.54 7.53
N GLY A 310 23.72 -2.33 6.96
CA GLY A 310 23.39 -1.11 7.69
C GLY A 310 21.98 -1.16 8.30
N GLN A 311 21.00 -1.58 7.50
CA GLN A 311 19.61 -1.66 7.93
C GLN A 311 19.39 -2.77 8.97
N ASN A 312 20.12 -3.88 8.88
CA ASN A 312 20.15 -4.94 9.89
C ASN A 312 20.69 -4.45 11.24
N ARG A 313 21.63 -3.49 11.28
CA ARG A 313 22.08 -2.86 12.53
C ARG A 313 21.02 -1.94 13.13
N ARG A 314 20.27 -1.21 12.30
CA ARG A 314 19.20 -0.28 12.72
C ARG A 314 17.93 -1.01 13.14
N TYR A 315 17.56 -2.05 12.41
CA TYR A 315 16.36 -2.86 12.62
C TYR A 315 16.75 -4.33 12.80
N PRO A 316 17.37 -4.68 13.95
CA PRO A 316 17.87 -6.03 14.19
C PRO A 316 16.76 -7.06 14.43
N MET A 317 15.51 -6.62 14.57
CA MET A 317 14.38 -7.47 14.90
C MET A 317 14.24 -8.64 13.91
N GLY A 318 14.00 -9.84 14.44
CA GLY A 318 13.92 -11.08 13.67
C GLY A 318 15.26 -11.70 13.25
N LEU A 319 16.40 -11.06 13.53
CA LEU A 319 17.73 -11.67 13.32
C LEU A 319 18.06 -12.70 14.41
N PRO A 320 18.96 -13.66 14.14
CA PRO A 320 19.47 -14.57 15.16
C PRO A 320 20.00 -13.81 16.40
N GLY A 321 19.46 -14.13 17.58
CA GLY A 321 19.83 -13.50 18.85
C GLY A 321 19.15 -12.16 19.14
N ALA A 322 18.37 -11.60 18.21
CA ALA A 322 17.60 -10.38 18.43
C ALA A 322 16.14 -10.70 18.83
N PRO A 323 15.43 -9.77 19.50
CA PRO A 323 14.00 -9.89 19.70
C PRO A 323 13.25 -10.00 18.37
N SER A 324 12.14 -10.72 18.38
CA SER A 324 11.17 -10.76 17.27
C SER A 324 9.78 -10.46 17.81
N TYR A 325 8.98 -9.79 17.00
CA TYR A 325 7.58 -9.45 17.23
C TYR A 325 6.65 -10.36 16.42
N LEU A 326 7.21 -11.34 15.70
CA LEU A 326 6.53 -12.33 14.87
C LEU A 326 6.85 -13.73 15.40
N LYS A 327 6.08 -14.22 16.37
CA LYS A 327 6.44 -15.45 17.10
C LYS A 327 5.34 -16.49 17.18
N ASP A 328 4.10 -16.09 16.93
CA ASP A 328 2.97 -16.95 17.20
C ASP A 328 2.44 -17.52 15.88
N PRO A 329 2.52 -18.83 15.62
CA PRO A 329 1.88 -19.41 14.47
C PRO A 329 0.37 -19.16 14.55
N VAL A 330 -0.16 -18.44 13.57
CA VAL A 330 -1.58 -18.14 13.43
C VAL A 330 -2.13 -18.99 12.29
N SER A 331 -3.20 -19.73 12.55
CA SER A 331 -3.94 -20.42 11.50
C SER A 331 -4.64 -19.38 10.62
N ALA A 332 -4.44 -19.50 9.32
CA ALA A 332 -5.04 -18.61 8.34
C ALA A 332 -5.66 -19.43 7.20
N PRO A 333 -6.79 -18.98 6.63
CA PRO A 333 -7.45 -19.69 5.56
C PRO A 333 -6.59 -19.73 4.30
N THR A 334 -6.78 -20.77 3.50
CA THR A 334 -6.31 -20.89 2.13
C THR A 334 -7.50 -20.88 1.17
N TYR A 335 -7.25 -20.59 -0.10
CA TYR A 335 -8.26 -20.59 -1.16
C TYR A 335 -7.75 -21.33 -2.38
N SER A 336 -8.58 -22.11 -3.05
CA SER A 336 -8.16 -22.87 -4.23
C SER A 336 -9.23 -22.83 -5.30
N PHE A 337 -8.83 -22.66 -6.55
CA PHE A 337 -9.73 -22.68 -7.70
C PHE A 337 -9.03 -23.22 -8.95
N GLN A 338 -9.83 -23.57 -9.95
CA GLN A 338 -9.36 -24.02 -11.26
C GLN A 338 -9.80 -23.01 -12.31
N THR A 339 -8.91 -22.73 -13.26
CA THR A 339 -9.21 -21.92 -14.43
C THR A 339 -9.84 -22.75 -15.52
N TRP A 340 -10.52 -22.08 -16.45
CA TRP A 340 -10.95 -22.67 -17.71
C TRP A 340 -10.35 -21.89 -18.89
N PHE A 341 -10.56 -22.38 -20.11
CA PHE A 341 -9.99 -21.77 -21.31
C PHE A 341 -11.05 -21.19 -22.23
N VAL A 342 -10.80 -20.00 -22.76
CA VAL A 342 -11.63 -19.27 -23.72
C VAL A 342 -10.83 -19.07 -25.03
N PRO A 343 -11.24 -19.67 -26.16
CA PRO A 343 -10.39 -19.80 -27.35
C PRO A 343 -10.20 -18.54 -28.22
N GLN A 344 -10.74 -17.38 -27.84
CA GLN A 344 -10.60 -16.08 -28.56
C GLN A 344 -10.73 -14.90 -27.57
N PRO A 345 -9.67 -14.46 -26.90
CA PRO A 345 -9.75 -13.45 -25.84
C PRO A 345 -9.75 -12.00 -26.33
N GLU A 346 -9.80 -11.76 -27.65
CA GLU A 346 -9.74 -10.40 -28.23
C GLU A 346 -10.95 -9.52 -27.89
N PHE A 347 -12.06 -10.14 -27.45
CA PHE A 347 -13.23 -9.43 -26.96
C PHE A 347 -13.51 -9.85 -25.52
N VAL A 348 -13.12 -9.01 -24.56
CA VAL A 348 -13.73 -9.00 -23.23
C VAL A 348 -15.06 -8.23 -23.39
N PRO A 349 -16.23 -8.89 -23.34
CA PRO A 349 -17.49 -8.16 -23.47
C PRO A 349 -17.59 -7.18 -22.30
N VAL A 350 -17.70 -5.89 -22.57
CA VAL A 350 -17.97 -4.91 -21.52
C VAL A 350 -19.32 -5.27 -20.92
N PRO A 351 -19.41 -5.52 -19.61
CA PRO A 351 -20.68 -5.80 -18.97
C PRO A 351 -21.66 -4.65 -19.24
N SER A 352 -22.83 -4.96 -19.80
CA SER A 352 -23.94 -4.02 -19.79
C SER A 352 -24.59 -4.09 -18.41
N ALA A 353 -24.82 -2.93 -17.78
CA ALA A 353 -25.51 -2.84 -16.49
C ALA A 353 -26.77 -3.71 -16.50
N LYS A 354 -26.98 -4.52 -15.46
CA LYS A 354 -28.26 -5.23 -15.30
C LYS A 354 -29.37 -4.19 -15.41
N PRO A 355 -30.40 -4.38 -16.26
CA PRO A 355 -31.50 -3.44 -16.30
C PRO A 355 -32.05 -3.32 -14.88
N VAL A 356 -31.99 -2.11 -14.34
CA VAL A 356 -32.65 -1.78 -13.08
C VAL A 356 -34.08 -2.27 -13.26
N GLN A 357 -34.50 -3.29 -12.50
CA GLN A 357 -35.93 -3.61 -12.44
C GLN A 357 -36.57 -2.31 -12.02
N ALA A 358 -37.33 -1.70 -12.95
CA ALA A 358 -38.15 -0.56 -12.64
C ALA A 358 -38.98 -0.98 -11.42
N VAL A 359 -38.65 -0.42 -10.26
CA VAL A 359 -39.55 -0.48 -9.13
C VAL A 359 -40.78 0.25 -9.64
N GLU A 360 -41.78 -0.54 -10.00
CA GLU A 360 -43.08 -0.07 -10.38
C GLU A 360 -43.52 0.81 -9.20
N LEU A 361 -43.51 2.13 -9.42
CA LEU A 361 -44.15 3.08 -8.53
C LEU A 361 -45.63 2.70 -8.57
N MET A 362 -46.01 1.77 -7.68
CA MET A 362 -47.39 1.48 -7.37
C MET A 362 -47.96 2.76 -6.79
N THR A 363 -48.57 3.52 -7.68
CA THR A 363 -49.51 4.58 -7.38
C THR A 363 -50.53 4.03 -6.38
N THR A 364 -50.49 4.58 -5.18
CA THR A 364 -51.49 4.31 -4.15
C THR A 364 -52.80 4.97 -4.59
N PRO A 365 -53.95 4.28 -4.57
CA PRO A 365 -55.22 4.89 -4.88
C PRO A 365 -55.68 5.81 -3.73
N GLN A 366 -55.83 7.09 -4.06
CA GLN A 366 -56.81 8.05 -3.58
C GLN A 366 -57.61 7.66 -2.30
N ALA A 367 -57.16 8.15 -1.14
CA ALA A 367 -57.95 8.17 0.07
C ALA A 367 -58.79 9.45 0.15
N SER A 368 -60.09 9.26 0.26
CA SER A 368 -61.13 10.26 0.46
C SER A 368 -60.94 11.05 1.77
N GLY A 369 -60.95 12.38 1.65
CA GLY A 369 -61.65 13.32 2.53
C GLY A 369 -61.37 13.29 4.04
N ALA A 370 -60.48 14.16 4.51
CA ALA A 370 -60.62 14.85 5.81
C ALA A 370 -59.82 16.17 5.78
N LYS A 371 -60.36 17.20 6.44
CA LYS A 371 -60.08 18.63 6.26
C LYS A 371 -58.67 19.05 6.69
N PHE A 372 -58.04 19.88 5.86
CA PHE A 372 -56.84 20.67 6.19
C PHE A 372 -57.23 21.87 7.06
N GLU A 373 -56.63 22.00 8.23
CA GLU A 373 -56.57 23.27 8.98
C GLU A 373 -55.20 23.90 8.70
N ILE A 374 -55.21 25.04 8.01
CA ILE A 374 -54.02 25.78 7.60
C ILE A 374 -53.60 26.67 8.77
N VAL A 375 -52.49 26.34 9.44
CA VAL A 375 -51.82 27.27 10.36
C VAL A 375 -50.78 28.07 9.54
N PRO A 376 -50.90 29.40 9.44
CA PRO A 376 -50.00 30.22 8.62
C PRO A 376 -48.58 30.33 9.24
N PRO A 377 -47.54 30.50 8.40
CA PRO A 377 -46.14 30.50 8.84
C PRO A 377 -45.79 31.75 9.66
N SER A 378 -44.91 31.56 10.64
CA SER A 378 -44.37 32.59 11.53
C SER A 378 -43.60 33.67 10.75
N LYS A 379 -43.87 34.94 11.08
CA LYS A 379 -43.18 36.11 10.51
C LYS A 379 -41.69 36.14 10.91
N PRO A 380 -40.77 36.48 9.99
CA PRO A 380 -39.37 36.76 10.33
C PRO A 380 -39.23 38.11 11.09
N PRO A 381 -38.16 38.28 11.89
CA PRO A 381 -37.99 39.43 12.78
C PRO A 381 -37.66 40.73 12.02
N LEU A 382 -38.20 41.85 12.50
CA LEU A 382 -37.90 43.20 11.99
C LEU A 382 -36.51 43.67 12.45
N PRO A 383 -35.80 44.49 11.64
CA PRO A 383 -34.49 45.03 11.99
C PRO A 383 -34.60 46.08 13.10
N ARG A 384 -33.58 46.12 13.96
CA ARG A 384 -33.44 47.07 15.07
C ARG A 384 -33.22 48.50 14.55
N SER A 385 -33.86 49.45 15.21
CA SER A 385 -33.38 50.83 15.40
C SER A 385 -33.34 51.10 16.89
#